data_AF-A0AAV2SSI3-F1
#
_entry.id   AF-A0AAV2SSI3-F1
#
_cell.length_a   1.000
_cell.length_b   1.000
_cell.length_c   1.000
_cell.angle_alpha   90.00
_cell.angle_beta   90.00
_cell.angle_gamma   90.00
#
_symmetry.space_group_name_H-M   'P 1'
#
loop_
_entity.id
_entity.type
_entity.pdbx_description
1 polymer ?
#
loop_
_entity_poly.entity_id
_entity_poly.type
_entity_poly.pdbx_seq_one_letter_code
_entity_poly.pdbx_strand_id
1 'polypeptide(L)'
;ARQCPGDSFKIGSNCYKIYTDTIRSWDDSKSKCEAEGLVMATKPDDAITLRKYIVETYGDNYVYLDARGDNTEFRWLRTDEAISNTDALWRHGYPGTKVTT
;
A
#
# COMPACT_ATOMS: atom_id res chain seq x y z
N ALA A 1 -10.67 16.00 -17.33
CA ALA A 1 -10.26 15.18 -16.16
C ALA A 1 -8.88 14.61 -16.45
N ARG A 2 -7.89 14.79 -15.56
CA ARG A 2 -6.54 14.24 -15.80
C ARG A 2 -6.62 12.72 -15.70
N GLN A 3 -6.45 12.05 -16.83
CA GLN A 3 -6.46 10.59 -16.96
C GLN A 3 -5.14 10.03 -16.41
N CYS A 4 -5.17 8.86 -15.77
CA CYS A 4 -3.95 8.23 -15.29
C CYS A 4 -3.10 7.72 -16.47
N PRO A 5 -1.76 7.74 -16.37
CA PRO A 5 -0.90 7.26 -17.44
C PRO A 5 -1.02 5.74 -17.66
N GLY A 6 -1.05 5.32 -18.92
CA GLY A 6 -0.96 3.91 -19.31
C GLY A 6 -2.11 3.06 -18.78
N ASP A 7 -1.75 1.94 -18.16
CA ASP A 7 -2.64 0.94 -17.55
C ASP A 7 -2.99 1.24 -16.08
N SER A 8 -2.63 2.42 -15.58
CA SER A 8 -2.92 2.82 -14.20
C SER A 8 -4.38 3.23 -14.03
N PHE A 9 -4.94 2.95 -12.85
CA PHE A 9 -6.29 3.35 -12.47
C PHE A 9 -6.28 4.47 -11.44
N LYS A 10 -7.35 5.26 -11.39
CA LYS A 10 -7.47 6.42 -10.48
C LYS A 10 -8.34 6.10 -9.28
N ILE A 11 -7.84 6.38 -8.08
CA ILE A 11 -8.63 6.38 -6.84
C ILE A 11 -8.31 7.67 -6.07
N GLY A 12 -9.33 8.43 -5.70
CA GLY A 12 -9.15 9.76 -5.10
C GLY A 12 -8.33 10.69 -6.01
N SER A 13 -7.25 11.25 -5.47
CA SER A 13 -6.34 12.12 -6.21
C SER A 13 -5.19 11.38 -6.91
N ASN A 14 -4.99 10.10 -6.61
CA ASN A 14 -3.81 9.33 -6.97
C ASN A 14 -4.06 8.35 -8.13
N CYS A 15 -2.98 8.04 -8.86
CA CYS A 15 -2.94 6.98 -9.87
C CYS A 15 -2.18 5.78 -9.32
N TYR A 16 -2.76 4.60 -9.46
CA TYR A 16 -2.23 3.35 -8.94
C TYR A 16 -2.02 2.35 -10.07
N LYS A 17 -1.02 1.50 -9.90
CA LYS A 17 -0.73 0.36 -10.76
C LYS A 17 -0.48 -0.85 -9.87
N ILE A 18 -1.11 -1.98 -10.20
CA ILE A 18 -0.93 -3.26 -9.50
C ILE A 18 -0.19 -4.20 -10.44
N TYR A 19 0.86 -4.83 -9.94
CA TYR A 19 1.64 -5.83 -10.66
C TYR A 19 1.23 -7.22 -10.18
N THR A 20 0.66 -8.02 -11.08
CA THR A 20 0.23 -9.41 -10.81
C THR A 20 1.00 -10.44 -11.65
N ASP A 21 2.04 -9.99 -12.36
CA ASP A 21 2.84 -10.81 -13.29
C ASP A 21 3.74 -11.81 -12.55
N THR A 22 4.27 -11.45 -11.39
CA THR A 22 5.04 -12.35 -10.53
C THR A 22 4.96 -11.92 -9.07
N ILE A 23 5.02 -12.91 -8.17
CA ILE A 23 5.08 -12.68 -6.73
C ILE A 23 6.47 -12.14 -6.40
N ARG A 24 6.51 -10.99 -5.75
CA ARG A 24 7.74 -10.29 -5.37
C ARG A 24 7.84 -10.16 -3.86
N SER A 25 9.06 -10.03 -3.34
CA SER A 25 9.27 -9.52 -1.98
C SER A 25 8.87 -8.04 -1.89
N TRP A 26 8.83 -7.48 -0.69
CA TRP A 26 8.62 -6.04 -0.52
C TRP A 26 9.73 -5.22 -1.22
N ASP A 27 11.00 -5.62 -1.04
CA ASP A 27 12.16 -4.92 -1.60
C ASP A 27 12.19 -5.02 -3.15
N ASP A 28 11.81 -6.18 -3.70
CA ASP A 28 11.69 -6.36 -5.16
C ASP A 28 10.49 -5.59 -5.74
N SER A 29 9.38 -5.49 -5.00
CA SER A 29 8.20 -4.71 -5.40
C SER A 29 8.53 -3.22 -5.46
N LYS A 30 9.30 -2.72 -4.49
CA LYS A 30 9.80 -1.35 -4.46
C LYS A 30 10.71 -1.08 -5.67
N SER A 31 11.70 -1.95 -5.87
CA SER A 31 12.64 -1.87 -7.00
C SER A 31 11.91 -1.88 -8.34
N LYS A 32 10.85 -2.70 -8.49
CA LYS A 32 10.03 -2.76 -9.70
C LYS A 32 9.28 -1.44 -9.96
N CYS A 33 8.71 -0.81 -8.93
CA CYS A 33 8.06 0.48 -9.09
C CYS A 33 9.06 1.55 -9.54
N GLU A 34 10.23 1.62 -8.89
CA GLU A 34 11.28 2.60 -9.19
C GLU A 34 11.86 2.42 -10.60
N ALA A 35 12.03 1.18 -11.05
CA ALA A 35 12.50 0.88 -12.41
C ALA A 35 11.54 1.36 -13.52
N GLU A 36 10.25 1.53 -13.22
CA GLU A 36 9.26 2.12 -14.15
C GLU A 36 9.06 3.62 -13.94
N GLY A 37 9.92 4.28 -13.15
CA GLY A 37 9.76 5.70 -12.81
C GLY A 37 8.56 5.98 -11.91
N LEU A 38 8.06 4.96 -11.21
CA LEU A 38 6.98 5.04 -10.24
C LEU A 38 7.52 4.95 -8.82
N VAL A 39 6.62 5.03 -7.85
CA VAL A 39 6.92 4.85 -6.43
C VAL A 39 5.92 3.88 -5.82
N MET A 40 6.31 3.11 -4.80
CA MET A 40 5.35 2.29 -4.08
C MET A 40 4.24 3.15 -3.48
N ALA A 41 3.00 2.64 -3.52
CA ALA A 41 1.85 3.38 -3.03
C ALA A 41 2.02 3.70 -1.54
N THR A 42 2.00 5.00 -1.22
CA THR A 42 1.99 5.50 0.17
C THR A 42 0.55 5.61 0.68
N LYS A 43 0.34 6.23 1.85
CA LYS A 43 -0.96 6.46 2.48
C LYS A 43 -2.01 6.94 1.45
N PRO A 44 -3.01 6.12 1.11
CA PRO A 44 -4.06 6.51 0.17
C PRO A 44 -5.04 7.50 0.80
N ASP A 45 -5.48 8.51 0.04
CA ASP A 45 -6.54 9.44 0.47
C ASP A 45 -7.88 8.71 0.71
N ASP A 46 -8.14 7.67 -0.09
CA ASP A 46 -9.33 6.84 -0.01
C ASP A 46 -8.93 5.35 0.01
N ALA A 47 -8.42 4.92 1.17
CA ALA A 47 -7.93 3.55 1.37
C ALA A 47 -9.04 2.50 1.22
N ILE A 48 -10.28 2.83 1.61
CA ILE A 48 -11.43 1.91 1.54
C ILE A 48 -11.81 1.65 0.08
N THR A 49 -11.97 2.72 -0.72
CA THR A 49 -12.30 2.56 -2.15
C THR A 49 -11.17 1.91 -2.92
N LEU A 50 -9.90 2.25 -2.59
CA LEU A 50 -8.75 1.59 -3.19
C LEU A 50 -8.77 0.08 -2.91
N ARG A 51 -8.96 -0.31 -1.65
CA ARG A 51 -9.00 -1.72 -1.27
C ARG A 51 -10.16 -2.45 -1.95
N LYS A 52 -11.35 -1.85 -1.98
CA LYS A 52 -12.52 -2.42 -2.66
C LYS A 52 -12.23 -2.68 -4.14
N TYR A 53 -11.68 -1.69 -4.85
CA TYR A 53 -11.32 -1.84 -6.26
C TYR A 53 -10.29 -2.97 -6.46
N ILE A 54 -9.28 -3.06 -5.59
CA ILE A 54 -8.26 -4.11 -5.68
C ILE A 54 -8.89 -5.50 -5.52
N VAL A 55 -9.76 -5.69 -4.53
CA VAL A 55 -10.45 -6.97 -4.30
C VAL A 55 -11.34 -7.35 -5.48
N GLU A 56 -12.14 -6.41 -5.98
CA GLU A 56 -13.08 -6.66 -7.08
C GLU A 56 -12.36 -6.97 -8.41
N THR A 57 -11.18 -6.38 -8.64
CA THR A 57 -10.45 -6.47 -9.92
C THR A 57 -9.38 -7.56 -9.93
N TYR A 58 -8.65 -7.74 -8.82
CA TYR A 58 -7.47 -8.61 -8.72
C TYR A 58 -7.62 -9.73 -7.68
N GLY A 59 -8.76 -9.80 -7.00
CA GLY A 59 -9.03 -10.77 -5.93
C GLY A 59 -8.50 -10.35 -4.56
N ASP A 60 -8.88 -11.11 -3.54
CA ASP A 60 -8.51 -10.88 -2.15
C ASP A 60 -7.09 -11.39 -1.83
N ASN A 61 -6.09 -10.71 -2.41
CA ASN A 61 -4.67 -10.99 -2.19
C ASN A 61 -3.98 -9.90 -1.37
N TYR A 62 -2.84 -10.25 -0.76
CA TYR A 62 -1.96 -9.26 -0.14
C TYR A 62 -1.29 -8.40 -1.19
N VAL A 63 -1.20 -7.09 -0.91
CA VAL A 63 -0.46 -6.11 -1.73
C VAL A 63 0.52 -5.38 -0.84
N TYR A 64 1.69 -5.04 -1.37
CA TYR A 64 2.66 -4.24 -0.64
C TYR A 64 2.41 -2.75 -0.84
N LEU A 65 2.48 -2.00 0.26
CA LEU A 65 2.45 -0.54 0.29
C LEU A 65 3.78 -0.04 0.87
N ASP A 66 4.07 1.25 0.70
CA ASP A 66 5.28 1.94 1.15
C ASP A 66 5.36 2.11 2.68
N ALA A 67 4.89 1.10 3.41
CA ALA A 67 4.97 0.99 4.85
C ALA A 67 5.86 -0.19 5.24
N ARG A 68 6.66 -0.02 6.30
CA ARG A 68 7.47 -1.09 6.89
C ARG A 68 7.46 -0.96 8.41
N GLY A 69 7.47 -2.11 9.08
CA GLY A 69 7.58 -2.18 10.53
C GLY A 69 9.02 -2.43 10.96
N ASP A 70 9.43 -1.82 12.07
CA ASP A 70 10.78 -1.97 12.65
C ASP A 70 10.79 -2.73 13.99
N ASN A 71 9.71 -3.47 14.27
CA ASN A 71 9.39 -4.13 15.53
C ASN A 71 8.85 -3.23 16.65
N THR A 72 8.75 -1.91 16.44
CA THR A 72 8.12 -0.99 17.39
C THR A 72 6.80 -0.45 16.83
N GLU A 73 6.83 0.04 15.59
CA GLU A 73 5.65 0.55 14.88
C GLU A 73 5.81 0.37 13.37
N PHE A 74 4.71 0.56 12.63
CA PHE A 74 4.76 0.68 11.18
C PHE A 74 4.88 2.15 10.80
N ARG A 75 5.67 2.45 9.77
CA ARG A 75 5.85 3.82 9.25
C ARG A 75 5.70 3.87 7.75
N TRP A 76 5.09 4.94 7.25
CA TRP A 76 5.13 5.29 5.83
C TRP A 76 6.53 5.81 5.48
N LEU A 77 7.30 5.06 4.70
CA LEU A 77 8.72 5.34 4.51
C LEU A 77 8.99 6.64 3.75
N ARG A 78 8.07 7.07 2.88
CA ARG A 78 8.22 8.34 2.14
C ARG A 78 7.96 9.58 2.98
N THR A 79 7.04 9.52 3.93
CA THR A 79 6.64 10.67 4.74
C THR A 79 7.20 10.62 6.16
N ASP A 80 7.80 9.50 6.56
CA ASP A 80 8.20 9.17 7.93
C ASP A 80 7.05 9.31 8.95
N GLU A 81 5.81 9.16 8.47
CA GLU A 81 4.62 9.21 9.31
C GLU A 81 4.40 7.84 9.96
N ALA A 82 4.31 7.82 11.30
CA ALA A 82 3.93 6.64 12.06
C ALA A 82 2.47 6.23 11.76
N ILE A 83 2.25 4.93 11.58
CA ILE A 83 0.93 4.32 11.43
C ILE A 83 0.52 3.82 12.81
N SER A 84 -0.53 4.43 13.37
CA SER A 84 -1.03 4.06 14.69
C SER A 84 -1.38 2.56 14.75
N ASN A 85 -0.96 1.88 15.82
CA ASN A 85 -1.36 0.49 16.08
C ASN A 85 -2.87 0.33 16.32
N THR A 86 -3.60 1.43 16.54
CA THR A 86 -5.06 1.45 16.71
C THR A 86 -5.80 2.01 15.49
N ASP A 87 -5.13 2.14 14.35
CA ASP A 87 -5.77 2.62 13.12
C ASP A 87 -6.91 1.67 12.70
N ALA A 88 -8.10 2.23 12.43
CA ALA A 88 -9.28 1.45 12.07
C ALA A 88 -9.14 0.75 10.69
N LEU A 89 -8.16 1.15 9.89
CA LEU A 89 -7.86 0.52 8.59
C LEU A 89 -7.06 -0.77 8.71
N TRP A 90 -6.55 -1.10 9.90
CA TRP A 90 -5.95 -2.41 10.11
C TRP A 90 -6.99 -3.52 9.99
N ARG A 91 -6.57 -4.62 9.36
CA ARG A 91 -7.34 -5.87 9.43
C ARG A 91 -7.45 -6.30 10.89
N HIS A 92 -8.59 -6.85 11.29
CA HIS A 92 -8.78 -7.39 12.64
C HIS A 92 -7.61 -8.29 13.07
N GLY A 93 -7.00 -7.97 14.22
CA GLY A 93 -5.80 -8.66 14.74
C GLY A 93 -4.45 -8.09 14.25
N TYR A 94 -4.46 -7.04 13.44
CA TYR A 94 -3.26 -6.30 12.98
C TYR A 94 -3.28 -4.85 13.49
N PRO A 95 -2.13 -4.16 13.50
CA PRO A 95 -0.79 -4.73 13.37
C PRO A 95 -0.53 -5.46 14.69
N GLY A 96 -0.22 -6.76 14.64
CA GLY A 96 -0.24 -7.63 15.83
C GLY A 96 0.37 -6.93 17.05
N THR A 97 -0.31 -6.99 18.20
CA THR A 97 0.07 -6.16 19.34
C THR A 97 1.49 -6.50 19.82
N LYS A 98 2.41 -5.53 19.79
CA LYS A 98 3.41 -5.45 20.85
C LYS A 98 2.85 -4.57 21.95
N VAL A 99 2.06 -5.16 22.84
CA VAL A 99 1.82 -4.57 24.15
C VAL A 99 3.13 -4.76 24.93
N THR A 100 4.09 -3.87 24.79
CA THR A 100 5.10 -3.74 25.84
C THR A 100 4.42 -3.02 27.00
N THR A 101 3.90 -3.85 27.91
CA THR A 101 3.48 -3.46 29.27
C THR A 101 4.62 -2.78 30.00
#